data_AF-A0A2G5UHT4-F1
#
_entry.id   AF-A0A2G5UHT4-F1
#
_cell.length_a   1.000
_cell.length_b   1.000
_cell.length_c   1.000
_cell.angle_alpha   90.00
_cell.angle_beta   90.00
_cell.angle_gamma   90.00
#
_symmetry.space_group_name_H-M   'P 1'
#
loop_
_entity.id
_entity.type
_entity.pdbx_description
1 polymer ?
#
loop_
_entity_poly.entity_id
_entity_poly.type
_entity_poly.pdbx_seq_one_letter_code
_entity_poly.pdbx_strand_id
1 'polypeptide(L)'
;MSQSLRIRRRIRCLVFYIRSIGDLHRQILHQQHPMGYNPRNMDMKQLQKMMKKNWKIYHRLMKYHNLLIIQNDAWAALIEGNPEEEEKHKRYVESNGNYMEVLGDCLRTIRHCRRIYEATVREIIRRCPDSMLPLCLDH
;
A
#
# COMPACT_ATOMS: atom_id res chain seq x y z
N MET A 1 26.79 -11.93 -13.14
CA MET A 1 25.68 -12.47 -12.30
C MET A 1 24.69 -13.16 -13.22
N SER A 2 24.42 -14.47 -13.04
CA SER A 2 23.59 -15.25 -13.98
C SER A 2 22.10 -14.84 -13.97
N GLN A 3 21.41 -15.03 -15.09
CA GLN A 3 19.97 -14.72 -15.24
C GLN A 3 19.11 -15.46 -14.21
N SER A 4 19.39 -16.75 -13.97
CA SER A 4 18.76 -17.56 -12.92
C SER A 4 18.89 -16.93 -11.52
N LEU A 5 20.03 -16.29 -11.21
CA LEU A 5 20.21 -15.63 -9.92
C LEU A 5 19.42 -14.31 -9.83
N ARG A 6 19.30 -13.58 -10.95
CA ARG A 6 18.47 -12.37 -11.04
C ARG A 6 16.99 -12.70 -10.82
N ILE A 7 16.47 -13.71 -11.52
CA ILE A 7 15.09 -14.20 -11.38
C ILE A 7 14.79 -14.62 -9.93
N ARG A 8 15.64 -15.46 -9.33
CA ARG A 8 15.48 -15.88 -7.92
C ARG A 8 15.51 -14.73 -6.91
N ARG A 9 16.24 -13.65 -7.19
CA ARG A 9 16.23 -12.45 -6.34
C ARG A 9 14.90 -11.70 -6.48
N ARG A 10 14.40 -11.53 -7.71
CA ARG A 10 13.12 -10.85 -7.96
C ARG A 10 11.94 -11.58 -7.33
N ILE A 11 11.87 -12.90 -7.48
CA ILE A 11 10.84 -13.73 -6.83
C ILE A 11 10.83 -13.51 -5.31
N ARG A 12 12.01 -13.54 -4.66
CA ARG A 12 12.11 -13.28 -3.22
C ARG A 12 11.61 -11.88 -2.83
N CYS A 13 11.93 -10.86 -3.63
CA CYS A 13 11.42 -9.51 -3.40
C CYS A 13 9.89 -9.44 -3.55
N LEU A 14 9.32 -10.11 -4.55
CA LEU A 14 7.86 -10.18 -4.73
C LEU A 14 7.18 -10.83 -3.53
N VAL A 15 7.65 -12.00 -3.10
CA VAL A 15 7.12 -12.68 -1.89
C VAL A 15 7.15 -11.76 -0.69
N PHE A 16 8.27 -11.04 -0.49
CA PHE A 16 8.44 -10.12 0.62
C PHE A 16 7.40 -8.98 0.58
N TYR A 17 7.20 -8.35 -0.57
CA TYR A 17 6.25 -7.24 -0.69
C TYR A 17 4.80 -7.69 -0.59
N ILE A 18 4.43 -8.83 -1.17
CA ILE A 18 3.09 -9.41 -1.03
C ILE A 18 2.76 -9.64 0.45
N ARG A 19 3.68 -10.29 1.19
CA ARG A 19 3.50 -10.52 2.63
C ARG A 19 3.42 -9.22 3.42
N SER A 20 4.32 -8.29 3.15
CA SER A 20 4.37 -6.99 3.84
C SER A 20 3.08 -6.17 3.64
N ILE A 21 2.52 -6.19 2.43
CA ILE A 21 1.25 -5.53 2.13
C ILE A 21 0.10 -6.24 2.86
N GLY A 22 0.04 -7.58 2.79
CA GLY A 22 -0.99 -8.36 3.49
C GLY A 22 -0.98 -8.15 5.01
N ASP A 23 0.20 -8.10 5.63
CA ASP A 23 0.35 -7.82 7.05
C ASP A 23 -0.09 -6.40 7.42
N LEU A 24 0.30 -5.40 6.62
CA LEU A 24 -0.14 -4.02 6.82
C LEU A 24 -1.65 -3.88 6.64
N HIS A 25 -2.23 -4.52 5.62
CA HIS A 25 -3.67 -4.54 5.38
C HIS A 25 -4.42 -5.09 6.59
N ARG A 26 -4.00 -6.26 7.10
CA ARG A 26 -4.57 -6.84 8.33
C ARG A 26 -4.43 -5.92 9.53
N GLN A 27 -3.25 -5.34 9.74
CA GLN A 27 -3.05 -4.37 10.83
C GLN A 27 -3.99 -3.17 10.70
N ILE A 28 -4.25 -2.69 9.49
CA ILE A 28 -5.15 -1.57 9.24
C ILE A 28 -6.59 -1.98 9.49
N LEU A 29 -7.03 -3.15 9.03
CA LEU A 29 -8.36 -3.65 9.38
C LEU A 29 -8.53 -3.77 10.90
N HIS A 30 -7.53 -4.28 11.61
CA HIS A 30 -7.59 -4.40 13.07
C HIS A 30 -7.46 -3.05 13.82
N GLN A 31 -6.76 -2.06 13.26
CA GLN A 31 -6.49 -0.77 13.92
C GLN A 31 -7.40 0.39 13.48
N GLN A 32 -7.94 0.36 12.25
CA GLN A 32 -8.80 1.39 11.65
C GLN A 32 -10.28 1.03 11.67
N HIS A 33 -10.66 -0.14 12.20
CA HIS A 33 -12.02 -0.42 12.69
C HIS A 33 -12.13 -0.21 14.21
N PRO A 34 -12.08 1.02 14.77
CA PRO A 34 -13.12 1.35 15.71
C PRO A 34 -14.38 1.58 14.86
N MET A 35 -15.40 0.73 15.00
CA MET A 35 -16.76 1.20 14.72
C MET A 35 -16.93 2.53 15.48
N GLY A 36 -16.84 3.68 14.80
CA GLY A 36 -16.79 4.99 15.46
C GLY A 36 -15.73 6.00 15.01
N TYR A 37 -14.98 5.79 13.91
CA TYR A 37 -14.17 6.87 13.33
C TYR A 37 -15.05 8.04 12.88
N ASN A 38 -15.06 9.11 13.68
CA ASN A 38 -15.66 10.39 13.33
C ASN A 38 -14.71 11.52 13.78
N PRO A 39 -14.04 12.23 12.85
CA PRO A 39 -13.14 13.34 13.17
C PRO A 39 -13.79 14.41 14.06
N ARG A 40 -15.11 14.60 13.94
CA ARG A 40 -15.85 15.59 14.74
C ARG A 40 -15.84 15.27 16.24
N ASN A 41 -15.74 13.99 16.61
CA ASN A 41 -15.74 13.54 18.00
C ASN A 41 -14.34 13.52 18.63
N MET A 42 -13.30 13.85 17.86
CA MET A 42 -11.91 13.83 18.33
C MET A 42 -11.47 15.24 18.75
N ASP A 43 -10.60 15.34 19.76
CA ASP A 43 -9.90 16.58 20.11
C ASP A 43 -8.74 16.87 19.12
N MET A 44 -8.14 18.06 19.21
CA MET A 44 -7.06 18.46 18.29
C MET A 44 -5.80 17.60 18.40
N LYS A 45 -5.43 17.14 19.60
CA LYS A 45 -4.26 16.26 19.79
C LYS A 45 -4.52 14.88 19.18
N GLN A 46 -5.74 14.37 19.34
CA GLN A 46 -6.20 13.11 18.74
C GLN A 46 -6.21 13.19 17.20
N LEU A 47 -6.73 14.28 16.63
CA LEU A 47 -6.72 14.54 15.19
C LEU A 47 -5.28 14.58 14.64
N GLN A 48 -4.37 15.33 15.26
CA GLN A 48 -2.97 15.40 14.84
C GLN A 48 -2.26 14.04 14.94
N LYS A 49 -2.53 13.28 16.01
CA LYS A 49 -1.98 11.92 16.18
C LYS A 49 -2.50 10.97 15.11
N MET A 50 -3.80 11.03 14.81
CA MET A 50 -4.44 10.22 13.78
C MET A 50 -3.87 10.55 12.39
N MET A 51 -3.78 11.84 12.05
CA MET A 51 -3.20 12.31 10.79
C MET A 51 -1.78 11.76 10.59
N LYS A 52 -0.91 11.90 11.59
CA LYS A 52 0.47 11.39 11.55
C LYS A 52 0.53 9.87 11.41
N LYS A 53 -0.30 9.14 12.15
CA LYS A 53 -0.35 7.67 12.11
C LYS A 53 -0.82 7.18 10.72
N ASN A 54 -1.91 7.75 10.24
CA ASN A 54 -2.51 7.38 8.97
C ASN A 54 -1.61 7.75 7.77
N TRP A 55 -0.92 8.90 7.82
CA TRP A 55 0.09 9.28 6.82
C TRP A 55 1.22 8.25 6.71
N LYS A 56 1.79 7.82 7.85
CA LYS A 56 2.85 6.80 7.87
C LYS A 56 2.39 5.49 7.25
N ILE A 57 1.16 5.09 7.53
CA ILE A 57 0.55 3.88 6.99
C ILE A 57 0.35 4.01 5.47
N TYR A 58 -0.30 5.08 5.02
CA TYR A 58 -0.53 5.38 3.61
C TYR A 58 0.77 5.36 2.81
N HIS A 59 1.78 6.12 3.27
CA HIS A 59 3.06 6.23 2.59
C HIS A 59 3.79 4.87 2.50
N ARG A 60 3.69 4.04 3.55
CA ARG A 60 4.30 2.70 3.54
C ARG A 60 3.59 1.76 2.58
N LEU A 61 2.25 1.78 2.53
CA LEU A 61 1.47 1.00 1.57
C LEU A 61 1.77 1.41 0.13
N MET A 62 1.75 2.71 -0.17
CA MET A 62 2.11 3.23 -1.49
C MET A 62 3.51 2.78 -1.90
N LYS A 63 4.49 2.89 -1.00
CA LYS A 63 5.86 2.44 -1.26
C LYS A 63 5.92 0.95 -1.60
N TYR A 64 5.26 0.08 -0.83
CA TYR A 64 5.28 -1.36 -1.08
C TYR A 64 4.50 -1.74 -2.33
N HIS A 65 3.38 -1.07 -2.61
CA HIS A 65 2.62 -1.24 -3.84
C HIS A 65 3.47 -0.91 -5.07
N ASN A 66 4.12 0.26 -5.08
CA ASN A 66 4.99 0.67 -6.19
C ASN A 66 6.17 -0.27 -6.36
N LEU A 67 6.81 -0.69 -5.26
CA LEU A 67 7.93 -1.64 -5.32
C LEU A 67 7.48 -3.02 -5.83
N LEU A 68 6.28 -3.48 -5.46
CA LEU A 68 5.72 -4.73 -5.95
C LEU A 68 5.56 -4.70 -7.49
N ILE A 69 4.97 -3.63 -8.02
CA ILE A 69 4.80 -3.41 -9.47
C ILE A 69 6.16 -3.38 -10.16
N ILE A 70 7.10 -2.56 -9.68
CA ILE A 70 8.45 -2.45 -10.26
C ILE A 70 9.17 -3.81 -10.28
N GLN A 71 9.05 -4.62 -9.22
CA GLN A 71 9.68 -5.94 -9.19
C GLN A 71 9.02 -6.92 -10.16
N ASN A 72 7.71 -6.83 -10.35
CA ASN A 72 6.97 -7.68 -11.28
C ASN A 72 7.34 -7.34 -12.73
N ASP A 73 7.32 -6.06 -13.08
CA ASP A 73 7.68 -5.59 -14.43
C ASP A 73 9.14 -5.90 -14.75
N ALA A 74 10.04 -5.72 -13.76
CA ALA A 74 11.44 -6.09 -13.92
C ALA A 74 11.67 -7.60 -14.06
N TRP A 75 10.79 -8.45 -13.52
CA TRP A 75 10.86 -9.89 -13.78
C TRP A 75 10.34 -10.21 -15.18
N ALA A 76 9.19 -9.65 -15.58
CA ALA A 76 8.64 -9.81 -16.93
C ALA A 76 9.66 -9.41 -18.02
N ALA A 77 10.31 -8.27 -17.88
CA ALA A 77 11.35 -7.82 -18.81
C ALA A 77 12.60 -8.72 -18.83
N LEU A 78 12.89 -9.46 -17.75
CA LEU A 78 14.05 -10.36 -17.67
C LEU A 78 13.82 -11.71 -18.34
N ILE A 79 12.57 -12.08 -18.57
CA ILE A 79 12.15 -13.36 -19.14
C ILE A 79 11.51 -13.21 -20.52
N GLU A 80 11.33 -11.98 -20.98
CA GLU A 80 10.78 -11.66 -22.30
C GLU A 80 11.54 -12.43 -23.40
N GLY A 81 10.78 -13.15 -24.23
CA GLY A 81 11.33 -14.00 -25.29
C GLY A 81 11.79 -15.39 -24.81
N ASN A 82 11.52 -15.76 -23.55
CA ASN A 82 11.70 -17.11 -23.03
C ASN A 82 10.34 -17.71 -22.59
N PRO A 83 9.67 -18.48 -23.47
CA PRO A 83 8.33 -18.99 -23.20
C PRO A 83 8.22 -19.88 -21.95
N GLU A 84 9.29 -20.62 -21.61
CA GLU A 84 9.28 -21.48 -20.43
C GLU A 84 9.30 -20.66 -19.14
N GLU A 85 10.10 -19.58 -19.11
CA GLU A 85 10.17 -18.69 -17.95
C GLU A 85 8.94 -17.76 -17.86
N GLU A 86 8.38 -17.35 -18.99
CA GLU A 86 7.11 -16.61 -19.06
C GLU A 86 5.94 -17.43 -18.51
N GLU A 87 5.83 -18.72 -18.88
CA GLU A 87 4.81 -19.62 -18.33
C GLU A 87 5.02 -19.85 -16.82
N LYS A 88 6.27 -19.95 -16.35
CA LYS A 88 6.57 -20.02 -14.91
C LYS A 88 6.17 -18.74 -14.17
N HIS A 89 6.43 -17.56 -14.75
CA HIS A 89 6.01 -16.27 -14.20
C HIS A 89 4.49 -16.17 -14.13
N LYS A 90 3.80 -16.49 -15.23
CA LYS A 90 2.33 -16.50 -15.29
C LYS A 90 1.73 -17.43 -14.25
N ARG A 91 2.18 -18.69 -14.20
CA ARG A 91 1.76 -19.65 -13.16
C ARG A 91 2.06 -19.13 -11.76
N TYR A 92 3.18 -18.45 -11.55
CA TYR A 92 3.50 -17.90 -10.25
C TYR A 92 2.53 -16.77 -9.85
N VAL A 93 2.18 -15.88 -10.78
CA VAL A 93 1.20 -14.81 -10.56
C VAL A 93 -0.20 -15.38 -10.34
N GLU A 94 -0.59 -16.42 -11.08
CA GLU A 94 -1.90 -17.08 -10.99
C GLU A 94 -2.04 -17.97 -9.75
N SER A 95 -1.03 -18.81 -9.45
CA SER A 95 -1.04 -19.75 -8.31
C SER A 95 -0.89 -19.07 -6.97
N ASN A 96 -0.16 -17.94 -6.91
CA ASN A 96 -0.32 -17.02 -5.81
C ASN A 96 -1.60 -16.23 -6.04
N GLY A 97 -2.78 -16.85 -5.99
CA GLY A 97 -4.10 -16.18 -6.15
C GLY A 97 -4.25 -14.92 -5.27
N ASN A 98 -3.42 -14.83 -4.24
CA ASN A 98 -3.17 -13.62 -3.46
C ASN A 98 -2.54 -12.44 -4.21
N TYR A 99 -1.90 -12.53 -5.38
CA TYR A 99 -1.16 -11.40 -5.97
C TYR A 99 -2.12 -10.30 -6.42
N MET A 100 -3.09 -10.66 -7.27
CA MET A 100 -4.12 -9.73 -7.73
C MET A 100 -5.07 -9.33 -6.61
N GLU A 101 -5.38 -10.26 -5.70
CA GLU A 101 -6.19 -9.98 -4.52
C GLU A 101 -5.50 -9.01 -3.56
N VAL A 102 -4.24 -9.25 -3.21
CA VAL A 102 -3.41 -8.38 -2.35
C VAL A 102 -3.21 -7.02 -3.00
N LEU A 103 -3.03 -6.94 -4.33
CA LEU A 103 -3.00 -5.67 -5.04
C LEU A 103 -4.35 -4.94 -4.92
N GLY A 104 -5.46 -5.65 -5.10
CA GLY A 104 -6.81 -5.12 -4.93
C GLY A 104 -7.07 -4.61 -3.51
N ASP A 105 -6.73 -5.40 -2.49
CA ASP A 105 -6.82 -5.04 -1.08
C ASP A 105 -5.93 -3.86 -0.73
N CYS A 106 -4.69 -3.85 -1.24
CA CYS A 106 -3.77 -2.73 -1.06
C CYS A 106 -4.39 -1.45 -1.61
N LEU A 107 -4.91 -1.46 -2.84
CA LEU A 107 -5.55 -0.31 -3.46
C LEU A 107 -6.79 0.14 -2.69
N ARG A 108 -7.64 -0.78 -2.22
CA ARG A 108 -8.79 -0.47 -1.36
C ARG A 108 -8.33 0.22 -0.08
N THR A 109 -7.26 -0.27 0.53
CA THR A 109 -6.71 0.25 1.78
C THR A 109 -6.06 1.61 1.59
N ILE A 110 -5.30 1.80 0.51
CA ILE A 110 -4.71 3.08 0.13
C ILE A 110 -5.82 4.13 -0.02
N ARG A 111 -6.90 3.81 -0.74
CA ARG A 111 -8.06 4.71 -0.87
C ARG A 111 -8.71 5.01 0.48
N HIS A 112 -8.85 4.00 1.33
CA HIS A 112 -9.42 4.17 2.67
C HIS A 112 -8.57 5.09 3.55
N CYS A 113 -7.26 4.83 3.64
CA CYS A 113 -6.32 5.68 4.35
C CYS A 113 -6.33 7.10 3.79
N ARG A 114 -6.37 7.29 2.46
CA ARG A 114 -6.50 8.63 1.86
C ARG A 114 -7.76 9.36 2.34
N ARG A 115 -8.93 8.69 2.33
CA ARG A 115 -10.19 9.28 2.82
C ARG A 115 -10.12 9.68 4.30
N ILE A 116 -9.53 8.83 5.14
CA ILE A 116 -9.30 9.15 6.57
C ILE A 116 -8.41 10.37 6.70
N TYR A 117 -7.30 10.44 5.95
CA TYR A 117 -6.37 11.55 5.98
C TYR A 117 -7.07 12.86 5.61
N GLU A 118 -7.74 12.89 4.46
CA GLU A 118 -8.45 14.07 3.97
C GLU A 118 -9.54 14.52 4.94
N ALA A 119 -10.31 13.58 5.50
CA ALA A 119 -11.33 13.90 6.49
C ALA A 119 -10.74 14.47 7.78
N THR A 120 -9.58 13.93 8.22
CA THR A 120 -8.87 14.46 9.40
C THR A 120 -8.33 15.87 9.15
N VAL A 121 -7.70 16.11 8.00
CA VAL A 121 -7.15 17.42 7.63
C VAL A 121 -8.25 18.45 7.50
N ARG A 122 -9.36 18.13 6.83
CA ARG A 122 -10.51 19.04 6.72
C ARG A 122 -11.05 19.45 8.09
N GLU A 123 -11.12 18.52 9.03
CA GLU A 123 -11.58 18.83 10.39
C GLU A 123 -10.57 19.69 11.16
N ILE A 124 -9.26 19.49 10.96
CA ILE A 124 -8.23 20.36 11.55
C ILE A 124 -8.36 21.78 10.97
N ILE A 125 -8.44 21.92 9.64
CA ILE A 125 -8.57 23.23 8.98
C ILE A 125 -9.87 23.92 9.40
N ARG A 126 -10.99 23.19 9.52
CA ARG A 126 -12.26 23.74 10.02
C ARG A 126 -12.12 24.38 11.41
N ARG A 127 -11.28 23.81 12.28
CA ARG A 127 -11.03 24.31 13.65
C ARG A 127 -9.88 25.33 13.72
N CYS A 128 -8.94 25.24 12.80
CA CYS A 128 -7.75 26.09 12.69
C CYS A 128 -7.53 26.47 11.21
N PRO A 129 -8.25 27.49 10.70
CA PRO A 129 -8.21 27.88 9.29
C PRO A 129 -6.81 28.27 8.81
N ASP A 130 -6.00 28.84 9.70
CA ASP A 130 -4.62 29.27 9.43
C ASP A 130 -3.61 28.11 9.44
N SER A 131 -4.06 26.87 9.62
CA SER A 131 -3.17 25.71 9.58
C SER A 131 -2.67 25.43 8.16
N MET A 132 -1.36 25.47 7.94
CA MET A 132 -0.73 25.15 6.65
C MET A 132 -0.62 23.64 6.41
N LEU A 133 -1.77 22.94 6.41
CA LEU A 133 -1.84 21.51 6.16
C LEU A 133 -2.24 21.21 4.71
N PRO A 134 -1.60 20.22 4.06
CA PRO A 134 -1.96 19.84 2.69
C PRO A 134 -3.33 19.13 2.70
N LEU A 135 -4.27 19.66 1.91
CA LEU A 135 -5.64 19.15 1.78
C LEU A 135 -5.73 17.82 1.02
N CYS A 136 -4.70 17.48 0.25
CA CYS A 136 -4.64 16.32 -0.63
C CYS A 136 -3.31 15.58 -0.47
N LEU A 137 -3.34 14.27 -0.71
CA LEU A 137 -2.12 13.48 -0.90
C LEU A 137 -1.83 13.43 -2.39
N ASP A 138 -0.61 13.81 -2.79
CA ASP A 138 -0.16 13.79 -4.17
C ASP A 138 -0.22 12.36 -4.76
N HIS A 139 -0.49 12.28 -6.06
CA HIS A 139 -0.74 11.07 -6.84
C HIS A 139 0.55 10.33 -7.21
#